data_AF-A0A1C5VGZ0-F1
#
_entry.id   AF-A0A1C5VGZ0-F1
#
_cell.length_a   1.000
_cell.length_b   1.000
_cell.length_c   1.000
_cell.angle_alpha   90.00
_cell.angle_beta   90.00
_cell.angle_gamma   90.00
#
_symmetry.space_group_name_H-M   'P 1'
#
loop_
_entity.id
_entity.type
_entity.pdbx_description
1 polymer ?
#
loop_
_entity_poly.entity_id
_entity_poly.type
_entity_poly.pdbx_seq_one_letter_code
_entity_poly.pdbx_strand_id
1 'polypeptide(L)' 'MLRLEYGISQSMLADCIGVTRQAIGNYENGKRECGFDILMMLAEMFGVTTDFLIGYSDKRKDE' A
#
# COMPACT_ATOMS: atom_id res chain seq x y z
N MET A 1 0.07 -9.45 -3.05
CA MET A 1 -0.02 -8.43 -1.97
C MET A 1 1.37 -7.86 -1.81
N LEU A 2 1.59 -6.60 -2.22
CA LEU A 2 2.92 -6.02 -2.38
C LEU A 2 3.81 -6.13 -1.14
N ARG A 3 3.27 -5.90 0.07
CA ARG A 3 4.08 -6.00 1.29
C ARG A 3 4.70 -7.38 1.52
N LEU A 4 4.06 -8.45 1.04
CA LEU A 4 4.59 -9.82 1.16
C LEU A 4 5.74 -10.05 0.17
N GLU A 5 5.66 -9.45 -1.03
CA GLU A 5 6.77 -9.46 -1.99
C GLU A 5 8.00 -8.74 -1.43
N TYR A 6 7.78 -7.71 -0.62
CA TYR A 6 8.83 -6.98 0.11
C TYR A 6 9.24 -7.64 1.44
N GLY A 7 8.62 -8.77 1.83
CA GLY A 7 8.97 -9.50 3.05
C GLY A 7 8.63 -8.79 4.37
N ILE A 8 7.74 -7.79 4.37
CA ILE A 8 7.39 -7.02 5.57
C ILE A 8 6.03 -7.41 6.17
N SER A 9 5.94 -7.29 7.50
CA SER A 9 4.70 -7.54 8.24
C SER A 9 3.73 -6.36 8.16
N GLN A 10 2.45 -6.58 8.49
CA GLN A 10 1.47 -5.48 8.58
C GLN A 10 1.85 -4.44 9.63
N SER A 11 2.45 -4.87 10.75
CA SER A 11 2.89 -3.94 11.81
C SER A 11 4.04 -3.08 11.33
N MET A 12 5.03 -3.67 10.68
CA MET A 12 6.17 -2.94 10.13
C MET A 12 5.71 -1.92 9.06
N LEU A 13 4.80 -2.33 8.17
CA LEU A 13 4.21 -1.41 7.20
C LEU A 13 3.46 -0.25 7.88
N ALA A 14 2.68 -0.57 8.93
CA ALA A 14 1.94 0.42 9.68
C ALA A 14 2.87 1.46 10.33
N ASP A 15 3.97 1.01 10.91
CA ASP A 15 4.99 1.87 11.52
C ASP A 15 5.68 2.76 10.46
N CYS A 16 5.96 2.23 9.27
CA CYS A 16 6.58 2.99 8.18
C CYS A 16 5.71 4.14 7.64
N ILE A 17 4.39 3.95 7.57
CA ILE A 17 3.46 4.94 6.98
C ILE A 17 2.60 5.66 8.02
N GLY A 18 2.89 5.47 9.32
CA GLY A 18 2.25 6.20 10.41
C GLY A 18 0.78 5.86 10.65
N VAL A 19 0.38 4.60 10.45
CA VAL A 19 -1.00 4.13 10.69
C VAL A 19 -1.00 2.97 11.69
N THR A 20 -2.19 2.45 12.02
CA THR A 20 -2.28 1.25 12.87
C THR A 20 -2.18 -0.02 12.03
N ARG A 21 -1.66 -1.11 12.61
CA ARG A 21 -1.69 -2.46 11.98
C ARG A 21 -3.10 -2.83 11.50
N GLN A 22 -4.13 -2.45 12.27
CA GLN A 22 -5.51 -2.73 11.92
C GLN A 22 -5.98 -1.92 10.70
N ALA A 23 -5.51 -0.68 10.53
CA ALA A 23 -5.75 0.10 9.32
C ALA A 23 -5.18 -0.59 8.08
N ILE A 24 -3.92 -1.08 8.15
CA ILE A 24 -3.32 -1.88 7.07
C ILE A 24 -4.18 -3.10 6.74
N GLY A 25 -4.59 -3.86 7.77
CA GLY A 25 -5.49 -5.00 7.57
C GLY A 25 -6.80 -4.60 6.89
N ASN A 26 -7.38 -3.44 7.20
CA ASN A 26 -8.59 -2.97 6.56
C ASN A 26 -8.36 -2.56 5.10
N TYR A 27 -7.25 -1.92 4.78
CA TYR A 27 -6.87 -1.57 3.41
C TYR A 27 -6.69 -2.83 2.55
N GLU A 28 -5.93 -3.79 3.06
CA GLU A 28 -5.61 -5.04 2.37
C GLU A 28 -6.83 -5.93 2.10
N ASN A 29 -7.86 -5.83 2.94
CA ASN A 29 -9.11 -6.57 2.80
C ASN A 29 -10.24 -5.75 2.16
N GLY A 30 -9.96 -4.53 1.67
CA GLY A 30 -10.96 -3.66 1.06
C GLY A 30 -12.07 -3.19 2.01
N LYS A 31 -11.88 -3.31 3.33
CA LYS A 31 -12.86 -2.87 4.35
C LYS A 31 -12.85 -1.36 4.56
N ARG A 32 -11.76 -0.71 4.19
CA ARG A 32 -11.57 0.74 4.29
C ARG A 32 -10.65 1.18 3.16
N GLU A 33 -10.93 2.33 2.58
CA GLU A 33 -10.02 2.99 1.65
C GLU A 33 -8.96 3.81 2.41
N CYS A 34 -7.75 3.88 1.86
CA CYS A 34 -6.72 4.77 2.37
C CYS A 34 -6.88 6.18 1.78
N GLY A 35 -6.48 7.20 2.51
CA GLY A 35 -6.47 8.57 1.99
C GLY A 35 -5.35 8.77 0.96
N PHE A 36 -5.42 9.87 0.21
CA PHE A 36 -4.45 10.19 -0.85
C PHE A 36 -2.99 10.20 -0.35
N ASP A 37 -2.73 10.75 0.84
CA ASP A 37 -1.37 10.81 1.39
C ASP A 37 -0.77 9.42 1.62
N ILE A 38 -1.58 8.50 2.16
CA ILE A 38 -1.18 7.10 2.36
C ILE A 38 -1.00 6.39 1.03
N LEU A 39 -1.91 6.62 0.08
CA LEU A 39 -1.82 6.03 -1.25
C LEU A 39 -0.52 6.43 -1.96
N MET A 40 -0.13 7.71 -1.90
CA MET A 40 1.13 8.18 -2.47
C MET A 40 2.36 7.60 -1.75
N MET A 41 2.34 7.53 -0.42
CA MET A 41 3.43 6.89 0.34
C MET A 41 3.60 5.42 -0.03
N LEU A 42 2.51 4.67 -0.15
CA LEU A 42 2.54 3.27 -0.56
C LEU A 42 3.09 3.11 -1.98
N ALA A 43 2.66 3.98 -2.91
CA ALA A 43 3.11 3.97 -4.29
C ALA A 43 4.63 4.19 -4.39
N GLU A 44 5.13 5.18 -3.67
CA GLU A 44 6.57 5.48 -3.59
C GLU A 44 7.36 4.34 -2.94
N MET A 45 6.90 3.85 -1.79
CA MET A 45 7.59 2.79 -1.04
C MET A 45 7.67 1.48 -1.83
N PHE A 46 6.65 1.14 -2.62
CA PHE A 46 6.63 -0.08 -3.41
C PHE A 46 7.12 0.08 -4.86
N GLY A 47 7.47 1.30 -5.30
CA GLY A 47 7.91 1.56 -6.67
C GLY A 47 6.82 1.32 -7.71
N VAL A 48 5.57 1.61 -7.37
CA VAL A 48 4.40 1.41 -8.25
C VAL A 48 3.64 2.71 -8.46
N THR A 49 2.70 2.72 -9.41
CA THR A 49 1.80 3.85 -9.61
C THR A 49 0.63 3.78 -8.61
N THR A 50 -0.04 4.90 -8.38
CA THR A 50 -1.30 4.90 -7.62
C THR A 50 -2.37 4.07 -8.31
N ASP A 51 -2.38 4.09 -9.65
CA ASP A 51 -3.30 3.33 -10.51
C ASP A 51 -3.14 1.83 -10.31
N PHE A 52 -1.92 1.36 -10.08
CA PHE A 52 -1.63 -0.02 -9.70
C PHE A 52 -2.25 -0.39 -8.36
N LEU A 53 -2.11 0.47 -7.36
CA LEU A 53 -2.61 0.21 -6.02
C LEU A 53 -4.15 0.15 -5.95
N ILE A 54 -4.83 0.94 -6.78
CA ILE A 54 -6.30 0.97 -6.84
C ILE A 54 -6.89 0.00 -7.88
N GLY A 55 -6.05 -0.74 -8.60
CA GLY A 55 -6.48 -1.73 -9.61
C GLY A 55 -7.02 -1.11 -10.91
N TYR A 56 -6.65 0.13 -11.22
CA TYR A 56 -7.00 0.79 -12.48
C TYR A 56 -6.05 0.40 -13.63
N SER A 57 -4.81 0.01 -13.30
CA SER A 57 -3.80 -0.41 -14.28
C SER A 57 -2.85 -1.43 -13.69
N ASP A 58 -2.32 -2.35 -14.50
CA ASP A 58 -1.28 -3.29 -14.07
C ASP A 58 0.15 -2.72 -14.20
N LYS A 59 0.29 -1.44 -14.56
CA LYS A 59 1.60 -0.81 -14.80
C LYS A 59 2.36 -0.45 -13.51
N ARG A 60 3.59 -0.95 -13.40
CA ARG A 60 4.57 -0.48 -12.40
C ARG A 60 5.17 0.86 -12.83
N LYS A 61 5.76 1.62 -11.89
CA LYS A 61 6.19 3.02 -12.12
C LYS A 61 7.31 3.16 -13.16
N ASP A 62 8.08 2.09 -13.37
CA ASP A 62 9.27 2.07 -14.24
C ASP A 62 9.05 1.27 -15.57
N GLU A 63 7.81 0.96 -15.93
CA GLU A 63 7.41 0.33 -17.22
C GLU A 63 6.62 1.28 -18.12
#